data_AF-A0A7Z7PNS1-F1
#
_entry.id   AF-A0A7Z7PNS1-F1
#
_cell.length_a   1.000
_cell.length_b   1.000
_cell.length_c   1.000
_cell.angle_alpha   90.00
_cell.angle_beta   90.00
_cell.angle_gamma   90.00
#
_symmetry.space_group_name_H-M   'P 1'
#
loop_
_entity.id
_entity.type
_entity.pdbx_description
1 polymer ?
#
loop_
_entity_poly.entity_id
_entity_poly.type
_entity_poly.pdbx_seq_one_letter_code
_entity_poly.pdbx_strand_id
1 'polypeptide(L)' 'MWSGKPVGTDIFETLREKANLPQWDNFKKKEYAIFSRSGFTKAVIEEAKSDRSLILVSGDKRIV' A
#
# COMPACT_ATOMS: atom_id res chain seq x y z
N MET A 1 17.19 -2.54 9.25
CA MET A 1 17.40 -1.18 8.70
C MET A 1 16.21 -0.83 7.83
N TRP A 2 15.68 0.38 7.91
CA TRP A 2 14.59 0.82 7.03
C TRP A 2 15.17 1.19 5.67
N SER A 3 14.46 0.91 4.58
CA SER A 3 14.89 1.32 3.24
C SER A 3 14.89 2.84 3.14
N GLY A 4 15.97 3.42 2.59
CA GLY A 4 16.02 4.84 2.24
C GLY A 4 15.26 5.17 0.95
N LYS A 5 14.89 4.16 0.15
CA LYS A 5 14.21 4.33 -1.13
C LYS A 5 12.70 4.55 -0.94
N PRO A 6 12.07 5.48 -1.69
CA PRO A 6 10.61 5.57 -1.77
C PRO A 6 10.00 4.24 -2.23
N VAL A 7 8.78 3.97 -1.78
CA VAL A 7 8.06 2.75 -2.17
C VAL A 7 7.56 2.87 -3.61
N GLY A 8 7.82 1.82 -4.41
CA GLY A 8 7.39 1.67 -5.80
C GLY A 8 6.10 0.87 -5.94
N THR A 9 5.64 0.67 -7.17
CA THR A 9 4.39 -0.03 -7.50
C THR A 9 4.44 -1.53 -7.24
N ASP A 10 5.63 -2.10 -7.06
CA ASP A 10 5.89 -3.49 -6.69
C ASP A 10 5.19 -3.89 -5.36
N ILE A 11 4.94 -2.90 -4.50
CA ILE A 11 4.22 -3.12 -3.25
C ILE A 11 2.77 -3.59 -3.47
N PHE A 12 2.11 -3.16 -4.54
CA PHE A 12 0.71 -3.48 -4.76
C PHE A 12 0.51 -4.93 -5.16
N GLU A 13 1.37 -5.45 -6.02
CA GLU A 13 1.37 -6.88 -6.37
C GLU A 13 1.62 -7.73 -5.13
N THR A 14 2.64 -7.39 -4.36
CA THR A 14 2.97 -8.09 -3.11
C THR A 14 1.80 -8.10 -2.12
N LEU A 15 1.08 -6.99 -1.99
CA LEU A 15 -0.08 -6.88 -1.09
C LEU A 15 -1.26 -7.70 -1.59
N ARG A 16 -1.56 -7.64 -2.89
CA ARG A 16 -2.63 -8.41 -3.53
C ARG A 16 -2.37 -9.92 -3.39
N GLU A 17 -1.14 -10.36 -3.62
CA GLU A 17 -0.74 -11.77 -3.42
C GLU A 17 -0.98 -12.21 -1.97
N LYS A 18 -0.51 -11.41 -1.00
CA LYS A 18 -0.70 -11.73 0.43
C LYS A 18 -2.16 -11.73 0.85
N ALA A 19 -2.97 -10.84 0.29
CA ALA A 19 -4.40 -10.80 0.55
C ALA A 19 -5.13 -11.99 -0.07
N ASN A 20 -4.64 -12.58 -1.14
CA ASN A 20 -5.25 -13.74 -1.79
C ASN A 20 -4.88 -15.09 -1.13
N LEU A 21 -4.15 -15.07 -0.01
CA LEU A 21 -3.85 -16.31 0.71
C LEU A 21 -5.12 -16.90 1.36
N PRO A 22 -5.26 -18.25 1.42
CA PRO A 22 -6.50 -18.91 1.84
C PRO A 22 -7.03 -18.52 3.23
N GLN A 23 -6.14 -18.13 4.15
CA GLN A 23 -6.54 -17.68 5.48
C GLN A 23 -7.40 -16.39 5.45
N TRP A 24 -7.44 -15.68 4.33
CA TRP A 24 -8.18 -14.44 4.16
C TRP A 24 -9.45 -14.59 3.31
N ASP A 25 -9.83 -15.80 2.89
CA ASP A 25 -10.95 -16.04 1.95
C ASP A 25 -12.32 -15.65 2.52
N ASN A 26 -12.47 -15.66 3.85
CA ASN A 26 -13.71 -15.31 4.52
C ASN A 26 -14.00 -13.78 4.55
N PHE A 27 -13.03 -12.95 4.15
CA PHE A 27 -13.19 -11.49 4.17
C PHE A 27 -13.70 -10.97 2.83
N LYS A 28 -14.92 -10.43 2.83
CA LYS A 28 -15.57 -9.83 1.65
C LYS A 28 -14.86 -8.58 1.11
N LYS A 29 -14.12 -7.86 1.96
CA LYS A 29 -13.40 -6.65 1.61
C LYS A 29 -12.05 -6.65 2.32
N LYS A 30 -11.01 -6.25 1.59
CA LYS A 30 -9.63 -6.15 2.09
C LYS A 30 -9.15 -4.73 1.80
N GLU A 31 -8.61 -4.08 2.82
CA GLU A 31 -8.03 -2.73 2.74
C GLU A 31 -6.57 -2.82 3.20
N TYR A 32 -5.73 -1.97 2.62
CA TYR A 32 -4.29 -1.99 2.85
C TYR A 32 -3.83 -0.62 3.31
N ALA A 33 -3.02 -0.59 4.37
CA ALA A 33 -2.35 0.61 4.83
C ALA A 33 -0.84 0.44 4.65
N ILE A 34 -0.23 1.34 3.86
CA ILE A 34 1.21 1.33 3.59
C ILE A 34 1.85 2.51 4.32
N PHE A 35 2.88 2.21 5.11
CA PHE A 35 3.62 3.20 5.89
C PHE A 35 5.02 3.36 5.30
N SER A 36 5.42 4.60 4.99
CA SER A 36 6.75 4.87 4.44
C SER A 36 7.38 6.13 5.06
N ARG A 37 8.60 5.99 5.59
CA ARG A 37 9.40 7.13 6.07
C ARG A 37 9.93 7.98 4.91
N SER A 38 10.36 7.35 3.82
CA SER A 38 10.89 8.02 2.63
C SER A 38 9.80 8.45 1.64
N GLY A 39 8.53 8.19 1.94
CA GLY A 39 7.40 8.48 1.08
C GLY A 39 7.20 7.47 -0.05
N PHE A 40 6.45 7.91 -1.05
CA PHE A 40 5.97 7.08 -2.17
C PHE A 40 6.34 7.74 -3.49
N THR A 41 6.56 6.93 -4.52
CA THR A 41 6.68 7.44 -5.88
C THR A 41 5.35 8.06 -6.35
N LYS A 42 5.40 8.98 -7.33
CA LYS A 42 4.18 9.56 -7.91
C LYS A 42 3.25 8.49 -8.48
N ALA A 43 3.80 7.46 -9.12
CA ALA A 43 3.03 6.36 -9.66
C ALA A 43 2.18 5.66 -8.58
N VAL A 44 2.77 5.38 -7.41
CA VAL A 44 2.06 4.78 -6.27
C VAL A 44 0.94 5.69 -5.75
N ILE A 45 1.17 7.00 -5.70
CA ILE A 45 0.16 7.94 -5.24
C ILE A 45 -1.02 8.00 -6.21
N GLU A 46 -0.76 8.06 -7.53
CA GLU A 46 -1.83 8.11 -8.53
C GLU A 46 -2.64 6.81 -8.61
N GLU A 47 -1.98 5.66 -8.49
CA GLU A 47 -2.67 4.36 -8.40
C GLU A 47 -3.54 4.28 -7.14
N ALA A 48 -3.01 4.70 -5.98
CA ALA A 48 -3.74 4.69 -4.72
C ALA A 48 -4.92 5.70 -4.69
N LYS A 49 -4.88 6.80 -5.44
CA LYS A 49 -6.05 7.69 -5.60
C LYS A 49 -7.20 7.01 -6.34
N SER A 50 -6.88 6.11 -7.27
CA SER A 50 -7.86 5.40 -8.09
C SER A 50 -8.47 4.20 -7.36
N ASP A 51 -7.77 3.66 -6.36
CA ASP A 51 -8.19 2.50 -5.58
C ASP A 51 -8.48 2.87 -4.11
N ARG A 52 -9.77 2.88 -3.75
CA ARG A 52 -10.24 3.21 -2.39
C ARG A 52 -9.83 2.20 -1.31
N SER A 53 -9.27 1.05 -1.68
CA SER A 53 -8.77 0.07 -0.73
C SER A 53 -7.37 0.39 -0.20
N LEU A 54 -6.69 1.38 -0.77
CA LEU A 54 -5.33 1.77 -0.42
C LEU A 54 -5.31 3.02 0.45
N ILE A 55 -4.60 2.93 1.58
CA ILE A 55 -4.29 4.06 2.46
C ILE A 55 -2.78 4.22 2.48
N LEU A 56 -2.30 5.42 2.16
CA LEU A 56 -0.86 5.73 2.19
C LEU A 56 -0.56 6.68 3.34
N VAL A 57 0.41 6.31 4.17
CA VAL A 57 0.86 7.12 5.31
C VAL A 57 2.36 7.38 5.19
N SER A 58 2.75 8.64 5.27
CA SER A 58 4.16 9.04 5.31
C SER A 58 4.44 9.95 6.50
N GLY A 59 5.31 9.49 7.39
CA GLY A 59 5.54 10.14 8.67
C GLY A 59 4.24 10.23 9.48
N ASP A 60 3.87 11.44 9.85
CA ASP A 60 2.65 11.82 10.58
C ASP A 60 1.46 12.15 9.67
N LYS A 61 1.61 12.01 8.34
CA LYS A 61 0.62 12.47 7.36
C LYS A 61 0.01 11.32 6.57
N ARG A 62 -1.32 11.34 6.46
CA ARG A 62 -2.05 10.54 5.48
C ARG A 62 -1.98 11.25 4.12
N ILE A 63 -1.60 10.50 3.09
CA ILE A 63 -1.42 11.00 1.72
C ILE A 63 -2.70 10.81 0.90
N VAL A 64 -3.34 9.65 1.02
CA VAL A 64 -4.64 9.29 0.41
C VAL A 64 -5.44 8.37 1.33
#